data_AF-A0AAC8W483-F1
#
_entry.id   AF-A0AAC8W483-F1
#
_cell.length_a   1.000
_cell.length_b   1.000
_cell.length_c   1.000
_cell.angle_alpha   90.00
_cell.angle_beta   90.00
_cell.angle_gamma   90.00
#
_symmetry.space_group_name_H-M   'P 1'
#
loop_
_entity.id
_entity.type
_entity.pdbx_description
1 polymer ?
#
loop_
_entity_poly.entity_id
_entity_poly.type
_entity_poly.pdbx_seq_one_letter_code
_entity_poly.pdbx_strand_id
1 'polypeptide(L)'
;MMRRRFEDRDARQSINDFQSETAGITGGRDPLGARLAVMLLALMVLCGIALASVGRIDEIVEARGRVVSQAPTLVVQPLETSIVRSLDVREGQTVRRGQVLATLDPTITAADAAQLEHQVAALAAAVARLEAERDGRIYQPTDAQDPFQQLQAAIASHRRAEQKSKLATYDQRREATLATLARVREEIRLYRTRLSLLTEVEQMRMALEQNKTGSRLNVLMASDTRVEISRSLTAAEGSAKTAQHELDALTAEREGFLQQWLGSAIQELVTNTVDLAHAREELAKAQRRRDLVELKAIDDAVVLEVARVSVGSVLTSAQTLVTLVSVRAPLEVEADIAAADQGFLKVGDRAELKLDAYRYVEYGTAKGVVRTISGDSFSVTDPKAMIGPRFYKARITVDSLALRRMPPDFQLVPGMTLTADIIVGSRTLISYVLDRIWENVAEGMREP
;
A
#
# COMPACT_ATOMS: atom_id res chain seq x y z
N MET A 1 41.81 -118.16 -24.27
CA MET A 1 42.19 -117.23 -25.36
C MET A 1 42.91 -116.00 -24.80
N MET A 2 44.07 -116.24 -24.19
CA MET A 2 44.98 -115.25 -23.60
C MET A 2 46.28 -115.31 -24.40
N ARG A 3 46.38 -114.59 -25.54
CA ARG A 3 47.67 -114.40 -26.27
C ARG A 3 47.62 -113.42 -27.46
N ARG A 4 46.78 -112.38 -27.43
CA ARG A 4 46.69 -111.37 -28.51
C ARG A 4 46.57 -109.92 -28.04
N ARG A 5 46.93 -109.62 -26.78
CA ARG A 5 46.87 -108.26 -26.20
C ARG A 5 48.25 -107.64 -25.89
N PHE A 6 49.34 -108.33 -26.21
CA PHE A 6 50.70 -107.86 -25.89
C PHE A 6 51.48 -107.31 -27.09
N GLU A 7 51.04 -107.51 -28.33
CA GLU A 7 51.76 -107.02 -29.53
C GLU A 7 51.32 -105.64 -30.04
N ASP A 8 50.23 -105.06 -29.51
CA ASP A 8 49.70 -103.75 -29.96
C ASP A 8 50.18 -102.57 -29.07
N ARG A 9 50.99 -102.87 -28.04
CA ARG A 9 51.63 -101.87 -27.17
C ARG A 9 53.00 -101.43 -27.69
N ASP A 10 53.77 -102.35 -28.27
CA ASP A 10 55.12 -102.05 -28.75
C ASP A 10 55.11 -101.33 -30.12
N ALA A 11 54.05 -101.50 -30.92
CA ALA A 11 53.89 -100.79 -32.20
C ALA A 11 53.43 -99.32 -32.06
N ARG A 12 52.93 -98.92 -30.88
CA ARG A 12 52.58 -97.52 -30.56
C ARG A 12 53.71 -96.77 -29.87
N GLN A 13 54.74 -97.49 -29.42
CA GLN A 13 55.87 -96.93 -28.69
C GLN A 13 57.03 -96.54 -29.63
N SER A 14 57.08 -97.08 -30.85
CA SER A 14 58.12 -96.80 -31.86
C SER A 14 57.75 -95.74 -32.90
N ILE A 15 56.56 -95.13 -32.83
CA ILE A 15 56.13 -94.01 -33.69
C ILE A 15 56.19 -92.66 -32.96
N ASN A 16 56.50 -92.66 -31.65
CA ASN A 16 56.58 -91.44 -30.83
C ASN A 16 58.00 -90.90 -30.62
N ASP A 17 59.03 -91.48 -31.27
CA ASP A 17 60.44 -91.10 -31.04
C ASP A 17 60.98 -90.00 -31.98
N PHE A 18 60.16 -89.41 -32.87
CA PHE A 18 60.64 -88.38 -33.81
C PHE A 18 59.68 -87.20 -34.05
N GLN A 19 58.87 -86.81 -33.06
CA GLN A 19 58.15 -85.53 -33.10
C GLN A 19 58.24 -84.80 -31.76
N SER A 20 59.06 -83.74 -31.76
CA SER A 20 59.06 -82.54 -30.91
C SER A 20 58.54 -82.69 -29.46
N GLU A 21 59.45 -82.52 -28.49
CA GLU A 21 59.22 -82.47 -27.03
C GLU A 21 58.16 -81.46 -26.54
N THR A 22 57.51 -80.71 -27.43
CA THR A 22 56.43 -79.77 -27.12
C THR A 22 55.03 -80.37 -27.09
N ALA A 23 54.85 -81.61 -27.57
CA ALA A 23 53.54 -82.29 -27.57
C ALA A 23 53.22 -83.07 -26.27
N GLY A 24 54.18 -83.25 -25.38
CA GLY A 24 54.02 -83.99 -24.11
C GLY A 24 53.33 -83.22 -22.98
N ILE A 25 53.15 -81.91 -23.13
CA ILE A 25 52.61 -81.04 -22.06
C ILE A 25 51.12 -80.72 -22.26
N THR A 26 50.53 -81.01 -23.43
CA THR A 26 49.12 -80.68 -23.73
C THR A 26 48.15 -81.87 -23.66
N GLY A 27 48.60 -83.06 -23.28
CA GLY A 27 47.77 -84.28 -23.21
C GLY A 27 47.54 -84.89 -21.81
N GLY A 28 48.14 -84.32 -20.76
CA GLY A 28 47.95 -84.79 -19.38
C GLY A 28 46.61 -84.32 -18.81
N ARG A 29 45.83 -85.22 -18.22
CA ARG A 29 44.66 -84.83 -17.41
C ARG A 29 45.14 -83.88 -16.32
N ASP A 30 44.77 -82.59 -16.41
CA ASP A 30 45.21 -81.58 -15.45
C ASP A 30 44.96 -82.06 -14.01
N PRO A 31 45.91 -81.87 -13.07
CA PRO A 31 45.71 -82.28 -11.69
C PRO A 31 44.45 -81.59 -11.15
N LEU A 32 43.59 -82.35 -10.47
CA LEU A 32 42.27 -81.87 -9.98
C LEU A 32 42.38 -80.54 -9.22
N GLY A 33 43.49 -80.32 -8.49
CA GLY A 33 43.77 -79.07 -7.77
C GLY A 33 44.01 -77.85 -8.66
N ALA A 34 44.64 -78.00 -9.83
CA ALA A 34 44.83 -76.89 -10.77
C ALA A 34 43.51 -76.50 -11.44
N ARG A 35 42.66 -77.48 -11.79
CA ARG A 35 41.29 -77.22 -12.26
C ARG A 35 40.44 -76.55 -11.20
N LEU A 36 40.55 -76.97 -9.94
CA LEU A 36 39.83 -76.36 -8.81
C LEU A 36 40.30 -74.93 -8.56
N ALA A 37 41.61 -74.66 -8.61
CA ALA A 37 42.16 -73.32 -8.47
C ALA A 37 41.73 -72.39 -9.61
N VAL A 38 41.77 -72.86 -10.86
CA VAL A 38 41.28 -72.10 -12.03
C VAL A 38 39.76 -71.89 -11.96
N MET A 39 38.98 -72.90 -11.54
CA MET A 39 37.53 -72.75 -11.36
C MET A 39 37.20 -71.80 -10.20
N LEU A 40 37.96 -71.79 -9.11
CA LEU A 40 37.74 -70.91 -7.95
C LEU A 40 38.11 -69.46 -8.29
N LEU A 41 39.18 -69.27 -9.06
CA LEU A 41 39.56 -67.95 -9.60
C LEU A 41 38.53 -67.46 -10.62
N ALA A 42 38.08 -68.33 -11.54
CA ALA A 42 37.01 -68.02 -12.48
C ALA A 42 35.69 -67.70 -11.74
N LEU A 43 35.37 -68.43 -10.67
CA LEU A 43 34.20 -68.18 -9.83
C LEU A 43 34.32 -66.85 -9.07
N MET A 44 35.51 -66.49 -8.57
CA MET A 44 35.77 -65.21 -7.90
C MET A 44 35.60 -64.04 -8.88
N VAL A 45 36.11 -64.17 -10.10
CA VAL A 45 35.93 -63.18 -11.17
C VAL A 45 34.46 -63.09 -11.57
N LEU A 46 33.77 -64.21 -11.77
CA LEU A 46 32.34 -64.25 -12.06
C LEU A 46 31.51 -63.64 -10.93
N CYS A 47 31.87 -63.89 -9.67
CA CYS A 47 31.22 -63.33 -8.50
C CYS A 47 31.48 -61.81 -8.40
N GLY A 48 32.70 -61.35 -8.69
CA GLY A 48 33.05 -59.94 -8.76
C GLY A 48 32.27 -59.21 -9.88
N ILE A 49 32.13 -59.82 -11.05
CA ILE A 49 31.31 -59.31 -12.15
C ILE A 49 29.83 -59.30 -11.77
N ALA A 50 29.33 -60.35 -11.12
CA ALA A 50 27.95 -60.41 -10.64
C ALA A 50 27.67 -59.31 -9.61
N LEU A 51 28.56 -59.12 -8.62
CA LEU A 51 28.44 -58.04 -7.63
C LEU A 51 28.56 -56.65 -8.29
N ALA A 52 29.48 -56.46 -9.23
CA ALA A 52 29.63 -55.21 -9.97
C ALA A 52 28.43 -54.90 -10.90
N SER A 53 27.71 -55.93 -11.34
CA SER A 53 26.47 -55.80 -12.12
C SER A 53 25.25 -55.44 -11.26
N VAL A 54 25.26 -55.81 -9.98
CA VAL A 54 24.18 -55.50 -9.03
C VAL A 54 24.44 -54.18 -8.29
N GLY A 55 25.70 -53.86 -8.01
CA GLY A 55 26.11 -52.63 -7.34
C GLY A 55 25.82 -51.40 -8.19
N ARG A 56 24.87 -50.58 -7.74
CA ARG A 56 24.54 -49.28 -8.35
C ARG A 56 25.31 -48.18 -7.63
N ILE A 57 25.89 -47.27 -8.40
CA ILE A 57 26.57 -46.07 -7.94
C ILE A 57 25.82 -44.88 -8.52
N ASP A 58 25.61 -43.88 -7.68
CA ASP A 58 24.94 -42.64 -8.07
C ASP A 58 25.87 -41.80 -8.97
N GLU A 59 25.33 -41.35 -10.08
CA GLU A 59 25.99 -40.41 -10.98
C GLU A 59 25.64 -39.00 -10.53
N ILE A 60 26.67 -38.23 -10.15
CA ILE A 60 26.52 -36.89 -9.61
C ILE A 60 27.09 -35.84 -10.57
N VAL A 61 26.38 -34.74 -10.70
CA VAL A 61 26.88 -33.51 -11.33
C VAL A 61 27.15 -32.49 -10.23
N GLU A 62 28.39 -32.03 -10.16
CA GLU A 62 28.81 -31.00 -9.20
C GLU A 62 28.49 -29.61 -9.76
N ALA A 63 27.65 -28.85 -9.06
CA ALA A 63 27.31 -27.48 -9.43
C ALA A 63 27.61 -26.52 -8.27
N ARG A 64 28.32 -25.43 -8.54
CA ARG A 64 28.54 -24.39 -7.54
C ARG A 64 27.30 -23.51 -7.44
N GLY A 65 26.85 -23.21 -6.23
CA GLY A 65 25.66 -22.43 -6.03
C GLY A 65 25.72 -21.49 -4.83
N ARG A 66 24.65 -20.72 -4.70
CA ARG A 66 24.44 -19.80 -3.59
C ARG A 66 23.00 -19.86 -3.13
N VAL A 67 22.80 -19.65 -1.83
CA VAL A 67 21.47 -19.54 -1.24
C VAL A 67 20.83 -18.21 -1.66
N VAL A 68 19.64 -18.28 -2.22
CA VAL A 68 18.82 -17.13 -2.60
C VAL A 68 17.44 -17.24 -1.96
N SER A 69 16.84 -16.10 -1.63
CA SER A 69 15.44 -16.08 -1.20
C SER A 69 14.52 -16.33 -2.40
N GLN A 70 13.49 -17.15 -2.24
CA GLN A 70 12.40 -17.23 -3.23
C GLN A 70 11.63 -15.91 -3.31
N ALA A 71 11.47 -15.23 -2.18
CA ALA A 71 10.78 -13.95 -2.13
C ALA A 71 11.66 -12.83 -2.73
N PRO A 72 11.06 -11.89 -3.48
CA PRO A 72 11.78 -10.74 -3.99
C PRO A 72 12.33 -9.88 -2.85
N THR A 73 13.38 -9.13 -3.15
CA THR A 73 13.91 -8.13 -2.22
C THR A 73 12.86 -7.04 -1.95
N LEU A 74 12.75 -6.62 -0.70
CA LEU A 74 11.89 -5.53 -0.28
C LEU A 74 12.68 -4.23 -0.38
N VAL A 75 12.22 -3.31 -1.22
CA VAL A 75 12.87 -2.01 -1.44
C VAL A 75 12.17 -0.96 -0.58
N VAL A 76 12.94 -0.26 0.25
CA VAL A 76 12.47 0.87 1.04
C VAL A 76 13.02 2.16 0.42
N GLN A 77 12.11 3.03 0.00
CA GLN A 77 12.40 4.29 -0.69
C GLN A 77 11.49 5.41 -0.17
N PRO A 78 11.92 6.68 -0.22
CA PRO A 78 11.07 7.80 0.17
C PRO A 78 9.96 8.04 -0.86
N LEU A 79 8.81 8.50 -0.39
CA LEU A 79 7.68 8.87 -1.24
C LEU A 79 7.94 10.20 -1.97
N GLU A 80 8.56 11.16 -1.29
CA GLU A 80 8.78 12.53 -1.77
C GLU A 80 10.23 12.97 -1.53
N THR A 81 10.66 14.02 -2.23
CA THR A 81 12.01 14.56 -2.09
C THR A 81 12.24 15.08 -0.67
N SER A 82 13.20 14.51 0.05
CA SER A 82 13.41 14.77 1.48
C SER A 82 14.90 14.74 1.84
N ILE A 83 15.25 15.37 2.95
CA ILE A 83 16.63 15.39 3.47
C ILE A 83 16.82 14.25 4.46
N VAL A 84 17.92 13.51 4.37
CA VAL A 84 18.26 12.44 5.33
C VAL A 84 18.69 13.06 6.66
N ARG A 85 17.95 12.80 7.74
CA ARG A 85 18.31 13.24 9.10
C ARG A 85 19.15 12.20 9.83
N SER A 86 18.74 10.92 9.76
CA SER A 86 19.50 9.81 10.32
C SER A 86 19.33 8.54 9.51
N LEU A 87 20.33 7.68 9.57
CA LEU A 87 20.33 6.34 9.00
C LEU A 87 20.77 5.38 10.11
N ASP A 88 19.82 4.59 10.60
CA ASP A 88 19.93 3.83 11.85
C ASP A 88 20.29 2.35 11.62
N VAL A 89 20.59 1.98 10.37
CA VAL A 89 20.89 0.61 9.96
C VAL A 89 22.18 0.50 9.16
N ARG A 90 22.80 -0.69 9.24
CA ARG A 90 23.99 -1.07 8.46
C ARG A 90 23.73 -2.31 7.62
N GLU A 91 24.50 -2.46 6.56
CA GLU A 91 24.51 -3.68 5.75
C GLU A 91 24.79 -4.92 6.61
N GLY A 92 24.03 -5.99 6.39
CA GLY A 92 24.11 -7.24 7.15
C GLY A 92 23.34 -7.24 8.49
N GLN A 93 22.76 -6.11 8.92
CA GLN A 93 22.00 -6.04 10.16
C GLN A 93 20.62 -6.70 10.03
N THR A 94 20.21 -7.50 11.02
CA THR A 94 18.83 -8.00 11.13
C THR A 94 17.93 -6.93 11.74
N VAL A 95 16.80 -6.66 11.07
CA VAL A 95 15.78 -5.70 11.49
C VAL A 95 14.45 -6.40 11.75
N ARG A 96 13.70 -5.91 12.72
CA ARG A 96 12.34 -6.40 13.02
C ARG A 96 11.30 -5.57 12.29
N ARG A 97 10.14 -6.18 12.03
CA ARG A 97 8.97 -5.46 11.50
C ARG A 97 8.66 -4.20 12.34
N GLY A 98 8.52 -3.06 11.68
CA GLY A 98 8.23 -1.77 12.30
C GLY A 98 9.45 -1.02 12.85
N GLN A 99 10.65 -1.61 12.84
CA GLN A 99 11.87 -0.94 13.22
C GLN A 99 12.20 0.20 12.25
N VAL A 100 12.56 1.37 12.78
CA VAL A 100 12.99 2.53 11.99
C VAL A 100 14.35 2.22 11.36
N LEU A 101 14.43 2.44 10.05
CA LEU A 101 15.62 2.23 9.23
C LEU A 101 16.34 3.56 8.98
N ALA A 102 15.57 4.58 8.65
CA ALA A 102 16.05 5.94 8.42
C ALA A 102 14.96 6.94 8.80
N THR A 103 15.37 8.11 9.25
CA THR A 103 14.48 9.25 9.52
C THR A 103 14.83 10.38 8.57
N LEU A 104 13.82 10.87 7.87
CA LEU A 104 13.94 12.03 6.99
C LEU A 104 13.69 13.32 7.81
N ASP A 105 13.95 14.49 7.24
CA ASP A 105 13.68 15.76 7.91
C ASP A 105 12.18 16.11 7.87
N PRO A 106 11.45 16.11 9.00
CA PRO A 106 10.03 16.44 9.05
C PRO A 106 9.73 17.94 8.93
N THR A 107 10.73 18.84 8.84
CA THR A 107 10.51 20.29 8.99
C THR A 107 9.41 20.82 8.05
N ILE A 108 9.41 20.41 6.78
CA ILE A 108 8.40 20.85 5.80
C ILE A 108 7.05 20.18 6.08
N THR A 109 7.01 18.85 6.21
CA THR A 109 5.76 18.10 6.41
C THR A 109 5.08 18.44 7.74
N ALA A 110 5.85 18.74 8.78
CA ALA A 110 5.35 19.20 10.08
C ALA A 110 4.81 20.63 10.00
N ALA A 111 5.47 21.53 9.26
CA ALA A 111 4.96 22.89 9.05
C ALA A 111 3.64 22.89 8.27
N ASP A 112 3.54 22.07 7.21
CA ASP A 112 2.31 21.92 6.42
C ASP A 112 1.16 21.36 7.26
N ALA A 113 1.42 20.32 8.06
CA ALA A 113 0.44 19.76 8.98
C ALA A 113 -0.02 20.78 10.03
N ALA A 114 0.91 21.51 10.65
CA ALA A 114 0.58 22.54 11.65
C ALA A 114 -0.26 23.68 11.04
N GLN A 115 0.05 24.11 9.82
CA GLN A 115 -0.74 25.11 9.11
C GLN A 115 -2.17 24.63 8.87
N LEU A 116 -2.35 23.38 8.43
CA LEU A 116 -3.66 22.78 8.21
C LEU A 116 -4.43 22.57 9.53
N GLU A 117 -3.75 22.23 10.62
CA GLU A 117 -4.37 22.15 11.96
C GLU A 117 -4.95 23.50 12.38
N HIS A 118 -4.20 24.60 12.21
CA HIS A 118 -4.70 25.94 12.47
C HIS A 118 -5.88 26.32 11.56
N GLN A 119 -5.85 25.94 10.28
CA GLN A 119 -6.94 26.19 9.35
C GLN A 119 -8.22 25.44 9.76
N VAL A 120 -8.09 24.16 10.15
CA VAL A 120 -9.21 23.36 10.66
C VAL A 120 -9.76 23.94 11.95
N ALA A 121 -8.92 24.37 12.89
CA ALA A 121 -9.36 25.00 14.14
C ALA A 121 -10.13 26.30 13.88
N ALA A 122 -9.63 27.16 13.00
CA ALA A 122 -10.27 28.41 12.60
C ALA A 122 -11.65 28.17 11.97
N LEU A 123 -11.74 27.25 11.00
CA LEU A 123 -12.99 26.91 10.32
C LEU A 123 -13.99 26.22 11.25
N ALA A 124 -13.52 25.32 12.13
CA ALA A 124 -14.37 24.66 13.11
C ALA A 124 -15.00 25.66 14.09
N ALA A 125 -14.22 26.64 14.56
CA ALA A 125 -14.75 27.72 15.40
C ALA A 125 -15.80 28.57 14.65
N ALA A 126 -15.55 28.89 13.37
CA ALA A 126 -16.49 29.64 12.54
C ALA A 126 -17.81 28.88 12.31
N VAL A 127 -17.74 27.59 12.00
CA VAL A 127 -18.92 26.71 11.88
C VAL A 127 -19.71 26.67 13.18
N ALA A 128 -19.06 26.45 14.33
CA ALA A 128 -19.73 26.42 15.62
C ALA A 128 -20.46 27.73 15.96
N ARG A 129 -19.88 28.89 15.59
CA ARG A 129 -20.54 30.19 15.71
C ARG A 129 -21.78 30.28 14.81
N LEU A 130 -21.65 29.91 13.54
CA LEU A 130 -22.72 30.01 12.55
C LEU A 130 -23.88 29.06 12.86
N GLU A 131 -23.60 27.87 13.39
CA GLU A 131 -24.63 26.96 13.90
C GLU A 131 -25.40 27.57 15.08
N ALA A 132 -24.70 28.22 16.01
CA ALA A 132 -25.35 28.92 17.11
C ALA A 132 -26.21 30.10 16.60
N GLU A 133 -25.73 30.85 15.60
CA GLU A 133 -26.48 31.96 14.98
C GLU A 133 -27.74 31.47 14.26
N ARG A 134 -27.65 30.37 13.50
CA ARG A 134 -28.79 29.69 12.84
C ARG A 134 -29.84 29.27 13.86
N ASP A 135 -29.42 28.69 14.98
CA ASP A 135 -30.33 28.18 16.02
C ASP A 135 -30.82 29.29 16.97
N GLY A 136 -30.39 30.55 16.78
CA GLY A 136 -30.71 31.67 17.67
C GLY A 136 -30.08 31.57 19.07
N ARG A 137 -29.06 30.72 19.25
CA ARG A 137 -28.34 30.52 20.52
C ARG A 137 -27.19 31.51 20.67
N ILE A 138 -26.75 31.72 21.91
CA ILE A 138 -25.54 32.52 22.18
C ILE A 138 -24.34 31.62 21.94
N TYR A 139 -23.46 32.00 21.01
CA TYR A 139 -22.19 31.32 20.87
C TYR A 139 -21.33 31.56 22.12
N GLN A 140 -20.86 30.48 22.73
CA GLN A 140 -19.91 30.51 23.84
C GLN A 140 -18.71 29.64 23.45
N PRO A 141 -17.48 30.14 23.61
CA PRO A 141 -16.28 29.35 23.34
C PRO A 141 -16.24 28.16 24.31
N THR A 142 -15.95 26.97 23.80
CA THR A 142 -15.79 25.76 24.62
C THR A 142 -14.46 25.79 25.35
N ASP A 143 -13.42 26.25 24.64
CA ASP A 143 -12.11 26.53 25.22
C ASP A 143 -11.86 28.04 25.22
N ALA A 144 -11.79 28.61 26.42
CA ALA A 144 -11.54 30.03 26.59
C ALA A 144 -10.09 30.44 26.27
N GLN A 145 -9.15 29.50 26.08
CA GLN A 145 -7.77 29.81 25.71
C GLN A 145 -7.52 29.75 24.20
N ASP A 146 -8.43 29.13 23.42
CA ASP A 146 -8.31 29.02 21.98
C ASP A 146 -8.51 30.40 21.28
N PRO A 147 -7.49 30.94 20.61
CA PRO A 147 -7.57 32.25 19.95
C PRO A 147 -8.68 32.32 18.89
N PHE A 148 -8.93 31.23 18.17
CA PHE A 148 -9.94 31.22 17.11
C PHE A 148 -11.36 31.28 17.70
N GLN A 149 -11.61 30.55 18.79
CA GLN A 149 -12.91 30.59 19.46
C GLN A 149 -13.17 31.95 20.11
N GLN A 150 -12.15 32.57 20.71
CA GLN A 150 -12.27 33.93 21.24
C GLN A 150 -12.62 34.95 20.15
N LEU A 151 -11.94 34.88 19.00
CA LEU A 151 -12.24 35.74 17.85
C LEU A 151 -13.69 35.56 17.39
N GLN A 152 -14.17 34.32 17.28
CA GLN A 152 -15.55 34.05 16.89
C GLN A 152 -16.55 34.52 17.94
N ALA A 153 -16.23 34.48 19.23
CA ALA A 153 -17.06 35.06 20.29
C ALA A 153 -17.19 36.58 20.17
N ALA A 154 -16.09 37.28 19.87
CA ALA A 154 -16.12 38.71 19.62
C ALA A 154 -17.00 39.04 18.40
N ILE A 155 -16.83 38.32 17.29
CA ILE A 155 -17.65 38.48 16.07
C ILE A 155 -19.13 38.23 16.36
N ALA A 156 -19.46 37.15 17.08
CA ALA A 156 -20.84 36.82 17.44
C ALA A 156 -21.51 37.93 18.26
N SER A 157 -20.79 38.48 19.24
CA SER A 157 -21.29 39.56 20.07
C SER A 157 -21.55 40.85 19.27
N HIS A 158 -20.66 41.19 18.33
CA HIS A 158 -20.81 42.34 17.45
C HIS A 158 -22.01 42.16 16.50
N ARG A 159 -22.10 41.02 15.81
CA ARG A 159 -23.22 40.70 14.90
C ARG A 159 -24.56 40.75 15.62
N ARG A 160 -24.64 40.22 16.84
CA ARG A 160 -25.86 40.29 17.66
C ARG A 160 -26.22 41.72 18.05
N ALA A 161 -25.23 42.53 18.42
CA ALA A 161 -25.47 43.94 18.75
C ALA A 161 -25.98 44.72 17.53
N GLU A 162 -25.42 44.45 16.35
CA GLU A 162 -25.87 45.02 15.08
C GLU A 162 -27.32 44.62 14.77
N GLN A 163 -27.63 43.33 14.80
CA GLN A 163 -28.98 42.82 14.59
C GLN A 163 -29.98 43.47 15.56
N LYS A 164 -29.65 43.54 16.86
CA LYS A 164 -30.48 44.17 17.88
C LYS A 164 -30.71 45.66 17.59
N SER A 165 -29.68 46.40 17.18
CA SER A 165 -29.76 47.82 16.84
C SER A 165 -30.66 48.07 15.62
N LYS A 166 -30.53 47.25 14.58
CA LYS A 166 -31.39 47.32 13.40
C LYS A 166 -32.85 47.03 13.73
N LEU A 167 -33.12 45.99 14.51
CA LEU A 167 -34.48 45.67 14.94
C LEU A 167 -35.09 46.79 15.80
N ALA A 168 -34.33 47.36 16.73
CA ALA A 168 -34.77 48.50 17.52
C ALA A 168 -35.14 49.71 16.64
N THR A 169 -34.39 49.94 15.56
CA THR A 169 -34.69 51.03 14.61
C THR A 169 -36.01 50.79 13.87
N TYR A 170 -36.26 49.54 13.42
CA TYR A 170 -37.55 49.19 12.81
C TYR A 170 -38.69 49.34 13.82
N ASP A 171 -38.51 48.89 15.05
CA ASP A 171 -39.53 48.96 16.10
C ASP A 171 -39.86 50.42 16.45
N GLN A 172 -38.85 51.30 16.55
CA GLN A 172 -39.05 52.75 16.75
C GLN A 172 -39.83 53.40 15.60
N ARG A 173 -39.52 53.06 14.34
CA ARG A 173 -40.25 53.57 13.18
C ARG A 173 -41.71 53.10 13.18
N ARG A 174 -41.94 51.81 13.45
CA ARG A 174 -43.30 51.25 13.56
C ARG A 174 -44.11 51.96 14.64
N GLU A 175 -43.52 52.20 15.80
CA GLU A 175 -44.19 52.92 16.89
C GLU A 175 -44.55 54.37 16.51
N ALA A 176 -43.65 55.09 15.84
CA ALA A 176 -43.92 56.43 15.33
C ALA A 176 -45.07 56.46 14.30
N THR A 177 -45.10 55.48 13.39
CA THR A 177 -46.19 55.34 12.40
C THR A 177 -47.51 54.96 13.08
N LEU A 178 -47.48 54.09 14.10
CA LEU A 178 -48.66 53.74 14.90
C LEU A 178 -49.24 54.94 15.64
N ALA A 179 -48.39 55.77 16.26
CA ALA A 179 -48.82 57.01 16.90
C ALA A 179 -49.45 57.98 15.88
N THR A 180 -48.86 58.09 14.69
CA THR A 180 -49.41 58.91 13.59
C THR A 180 -50.77 58.40 13.14
N LEU A 181 -50.92 57.08 12.97
CA LEU A 181 -52.18 56.45 12.61
C LEU A 181 -53.26 56.64 13.67
N ALA A 182 -52.91 56.53 14.96
CA ALA A 182 -53.81 56.81 16.07
C ALA A 182 -54.30 58.26 16.05
N ARG A 183 -53.39 59.22 15.81
CA ARG A 183 -53.72 60.65 15.67
C ARG A 183 -54.71 60.90 14.53
N VAL A 184 -54.46 60.36 13.33
CA VAL A 184 -55.33 60.55 12.16
C VAL A 184 -56.69 59.86 12.36
N ARG A 185 -56.73 58.69 13.01
CA ARG A 185 -57.99 58.02 13.36
C ARG A 185 -58.87 58.85 14.28
N GLU A 186 -58.27 59.55 15.24
CA GLU A 186 -58.99 60.47 16.12
C GLU A 186 -59.52 61.69 15.36
N GLU A 187 -58.74 62.22 14.42
CA GLU A 187 -59.15 63.31 13.53
C GLU A 187 -60.34 62.90 12.63
N ILE A 188 -60.32 61.67 12.08
CA ILE A 188 -61.45 61.07 11.35
C ILE A 188 -62.70 60.99 12.24
N ARG A 189 -62.55 60.56 13.50
CA ARG A 189 -63.66 60.47 14.46
C ARG A 189 -64.30 61.85 14.66
N LEU A 190 -63.48 62.88 14.88
CA LEU A 190 -63.94 64.26 15.04
C LEU A 190 -64.68 64.77 13.78
N TYR A 191 -64.10 64.56 12.59
CA TYR A 191 -64.74 64.99 11.35
C TYR A 191 -66.06 64.27 11.07
N ARG A 192 -66.17 62.97 11.38
CA ARG A 192 -67.45 62.24 11.26
C ARG A 192 -68.53 62.82 12.17
N THR A 193 -68.20 63.12 13.42
CA THR A 193 -69.14 63.77 14.36
C THR A 193 -69.53 65.17 13.89
N ARG A 194 -68.58 65.96 13.37
CA ARG A 194 -68.90 67.30 12.85
C ARG A 194 -69.76 67.23 11.59
N LEU A 195 -69.51 66.27 10.72
CA LEU A 195 -70.27 66.06 9.48
C LEU A 195 -71.73 65.68 9.79
N SER A 196 -71.98 64.82 10.78
CA SER A 196 -73.36 64.47 11.17
C SER A 196 -74.12 65.69 11.70
N LEU A 197 -73.49 66.50 12.56
CA LEU A 197 -74.09 67.74 13.08
C LEU A 197 -74.39 68.75 11.96
N LEU A 198 -73.45 68.96 11.04
CA LEU A 198 -73.65 69.88 9.91
C LEU A 198 -74.73 69.39 8.94
N THR A 199 -74.88 68.08 8.79
CA THR A 199 -75.96 67.48 7.99
C THR A 199 -77.32 67.78 8.61
N GLU A 200 -77.45 67.67 9.93
CA GLU A 200 -78.68 68.03 10.66
C GLU A 200 -78.99 69.54 10.53
N VAL A 201 -77.98 70.40 10.69
CA VAL A 201 -78.13 71.86 10.53
C VAL A 201 -78.58 72.23 9.12
N GLU A 202 -78.00 71.61 8.10
CA GLU A 202 -78.41 71.81 6.70
C GLU A 202 -79.88 71.38 6.50
N GLN A 203 -80.27 70.21 7.01
CA GLN A 203 -81.66 69.72 6.92
C GLN A 203 -82.65 70.66 7.62
N MET A 204 -82.33 71.16 8.81
CA MET A 204 -83.14 72.17 9.50
C MET A 204 -83.30 73.44 8.67
N ARG A 205 -82.22 73.93 8.06
CA ARG A 205 -82.26 75.13 7.19
C ARG A 205 -83.07 74.88 5.91
N MET A 206 -82.97 73.70 5.31
CA MET A 206 -83.79 73.31 4.16
C MET A 206 -85.28 73.29 4.52
N ALA A 207 -85.65 72.77 5.70
CA ALA A 207 -87.04 72.77 6.17
C ALA A 207 -87.57 74.21 6.38
N LEU A 208 -86.75 75.11 6.96
CA LEU A 208 -87.12 76.52 7.12
C LEU A 208 -87.29 77.25 5.78
N GLU A 209 -86.42 76.96 4.80
CA GLU A 209 -86.55 77.48 3.44
C GLU A 209 -87.85 77.02 2.77
N GLN A 210 -88.18 75.71 2.85
CA GLN A 210 -89.42 75.15 2.30
C GLN A 210 -90.67 75.78 2.92
N ASN A 211 -90.63 76.07 4.22
CA ASN A 211 -91.68 76.79 4.95
C ASN A 211 -91.67 78.31 4.68
N LYS A 212 -90.85 78.81 3.75
CA LYS A 212 -90.70 80.24 3.40
C LYS A 212 -90.32 81.16 4.57
N THR A 213 -89.72 80.60 5.63
CA THR A 213 -89.26 81.32 6.82
C THR A 213 -87.73 81.48 6.86
N GLY A 214 -87.00 80.77 6.00
CA GLY A 214 -85.54 80.85 5.85
C GLY A 214 -85.07 81.37 4.49
N SER A 215 -83.83 81.86 4.42
CA SER A 215 -83.16 82.30 3.18
C SER A 215 -82.43 81.15 2.48
N ARG A 216 -82.56 81.04 1.15
CA ARG A 216 -81.82 80.08 0.30
C ARG A 216 -80.30 80.20 0.49
N LEU A 217 -79.79 81.42 0.70
CA LEU A 217 -78.36 81.65 0.94
C LEU A 217 -77.86 80.89 2.17
N ASN A 218 -78.67 80.81 3.24
CA ASN A 218 -78.30 80.10 4.47
C ASN A 218 -78.20 78.59 4.25
N VAL A 219 -79.03 78.03 3.36
CA VAL A 219 -78.95 76.61 2.98
C VAL A 219 -77.67 76.35 2.19
N LEU A 220 -77.37 77.19 1.20
CA LEU A 220 -76.13 77.06 0.41
C LEU A 220 -74.88 77.18 1.27
N MET A 221 -74.83 78.14 2.20
CA MET A 221 -73.70 78.27 3.13
C MET A 221 -73.54 77.04 4.04
N ALA A 222 -74.65 76.46 4.51
CA ALA A 222 -74.59 75.23 5.32
C ALA A 222 -74.11 74.02 4.49
N SER A 223 -74.57 73.92 3.25
CA SER A 223 -74.13 72.88 2.31
C SER A 223 -72.63 73.01 2.00
N ASP A 224 -72.14 74.23 1.76
CA ASP A 224 -70.73 74.53 1.51
C ASP A 224 -69.85 74.11 2.70
N THR A 225 -70.23 74.51 3.92
CA THR A 225 -69.51 74.10 5.14
C THR A 225 -69.53 72.58 5.35
N ARG A 226 -70.65 71.90 5.05
CA ARG A 226 -70.74 70.43 5.11
C ARG A 226 -69.80 69.78 4.09
N VAL A 227 -69.80 70.26 2.85
CA VAL A 227 -68.94 69.75 1.78
C VAL A 227 -67.47 69.96 2.11
N GLU A 228 -67.10 71.10 2.71
CA GLU A 228 -65.74 71.35 3.18
C GLU A 228 -65.28 70.32 4.21
N ILE A 229 -66.10 70.06 5.25
CA ILE A 229 -65.78 69.04 6.27
C ILE A 229 -65.79 67.64 5.68
N SER A 230 -66.68 67.34 4.73
CA SER A 230 -66.67 66.06 4.02
C SER A 230 -65.36 65.87 3.25
N ARG A 231 -64.83 66.92 2.61
CA ARG A 231 -63.55 66.87 1.91
C ARG A 231 -62.39 66.63 2.90
N SER A 232 -62.40 67.30 4.05
CA SER A 232 -61.40 67.08 5.11
C SER A 232 -61.46 65.67 5.68
N LEU A 233 -62.66 65.10 5.87
CA LEU A 233 -62.83 63.71 6.27
C LEU A 233 -62.20 62.75 5.25
N THR A 234 -62.53 62.92 3.97
CA THR A 234 -61.96 62.09 2.89
C THR A 234 -60.43 62.20 2.84
N ALA A 235 -59.88 63.40 3.03
CA ALA A 235 -58.43 63.60 3.10
C ALA A 235 -57.80 62.86 4.30
N ALA A 236 -58.41 62.94 5.48
CA ALA A 236 -57.94 62.24 6.68
C ALA A 236 -58.04 60.71 6.53
N GLU A 237 -59.12 60.19 5.94
CA GLU A 237 -59.26 58.77 5.60
C GLU A 237 -58.18 58.30 4.63
N GLY A 238 -57.86 59.12 3.62
CA GLY A 238 -56.73 58.90 2.72
C GLY A 238 -55.39 58.84 3.46
N SER A 239 -55.12 59.79 4.36
CA SER A 239 -53.90 59.81 5.19
C SER A 239 -53.80 58.59 6.11
N ALA A 240 -54.90 58.15 6.71
CA ALA A 240 -54.92 56.93 7.54
C ALA A 240 -54.57 55.69 6.72
N LYS A 241 -55.09 55.60 5.48
CA LYS A 241 -54.78 54.51 4.56
C LYS A 241 -53.30 54.51 4.17
N THR A 242 -52.72 55.68 3.87
CA THR A 242 -51.28 55.81 3.58
C THR A 242 -50.43 55.38 4.78
N ALA A 243 -50.74 55.85 5.98
CA ALA A 243 -50.02 55.45 7.20
C ALA A 243 -50.12 53.95 7.49
N GLN A 244 -51.28 53.33 7.19
CA GLN A 244 -51.44 51.88 7.29
C GLN A 244 -50.54 51.14 6.29
N HIS A 245 -50.50 51.57 5.03
CA HIS A 245 -49.62 50.96 4.03
C HIS A 245 -48.13 51.12 4.38
N GLU A 246 -47.75 52.25 4.98
CA GLU A 246 -46.40 52.46 5.49
C GLU A 246 -46.06 51.51 6.65
N LEU A 247 -47.00 51.27 7.57
CA LEU A 247 -46.82 50.30 8.64
C LEU A 247 -46.67 48.86 8.11
N ASP A 248 -47.47 48.50 7.11
CA ASP A 248 -47.40 47.19 6.46
C ASP A 248 -46.05 47.02 5.73
N ALA A 249 -45.59 48.07 5.02
CA ALA A 249 -44.29 48.10 4.36
C ALA A 249 -43.13 47.95 5.37
N LEU A 250 -43.14 48.70 6.48
CA LEU A 250 -42.14 48.57 7.55
C LEU A 250 -42.11 47.17 8.16
N THR A 251 -43.28 46.53 8.29
CA THR A 251 -43.38 45.17 8.80
C THR A 251 -42.79 44.16 7.82
N ALA A 252 -43.06 44.33 6.52
CA ALA A 252 -42.46 43.52 5.46
C ALA A 252 -40.94 43.73 5.34
N GLU A 253 -40.46 44.97 5.47
CA GLU A 253 -39.02 45.28 5.48
C GLU A 253 -38.30 44.63 6.66
N ARG A 254 -38.90 44.69 7.86
CA ARG A 254 -38.35 44.05 9.07
C ARG A 254 -38.24 42.53 8.89
N GLU A 255 -39.27 41.90 8.34
CA GLU A 255 -39.25 40.46 8.04
C GLU A 255 -38.23 40.13 6.96
N GLY A 256 -38.18 40.91 5.87
CA GLY A 256 -37.18 40.76 4.81
C GLY A 256 -35.75 40.87 5.33
N PHE A 257 -35.48 41.79 6.26
CA PHE A 257 -34.18 41.89 6.94
C PHE A 257 -33.84 40.61 7.73
N LEU A 258 -34.78 40.05 8.48
CA LEU A 258 -34.57 38.81 9.24
C LEU A 258 -34.31 37.61 8.32
N GLN A 259 -35.07 37.49 7.23
CA GLN A 259 -34.88 36.44 6.24
C GLN A 259 -33.52 36.58 5.55
N GLN A 260 -33.13 37.80 5.18
CA GLN A 260 -31.81 38.06 4.58
C GLN A 260 -30.67 37.76 5.57
N TRP A 261 -30.84 38.11 6.85
CA TRP A 261 -29.88 37.84 7.91
C TRP A 261 -29.68 36.33 8.14
N LEU A 262 -30.77 35.57 8.23
CA LEU A 262 -30.70 34.12 8.37
C LEU A 262 -30.14 33.46 7.11
N GLY A 263 -30.55 33.94 5.93
CA GLY A 263 -30.08 33.46 4.63
C GLY A 263 -28.57 33.65 4.46
N SER A 264 -28.03 34.82 4.83
CA SER A 264 -26.57 35.04 4.76
C SER A 264 -25.81 34.16 5.75
N ALA A 265 -26.30 33.98 6.98
CA ALA A 265 -25.70 33.09 7.96
C ALA A 265 -25.71 31.62 7.51
N ILE A 266 -26.80 31.14 6.90
CA ILE A 266 -26.89 29.78 6.34
C ILE A 266 -25.93 29.61 5.15
N GLN A 267 -25.84 30.61 4.27
CA GLN A 267 -24.92 30.56 3.13
C GLN A 267 -23.46 30.51 3.60
N GLU A 268 -23.08 31.35 4.56
CA GLU A 268 -21.77 31.32 5.20
C GLU A 268 -21.51 29.95 5.86
N LEU A 269 -22.52 29.37 6.53
CA LEU A 269 -22.41 28.07 7.20
C LEU A 269 -22.12 26.95 6.19
N VAL A 270 -22.85 26.91 5.07
CA VAL A 270 -22.63 25.90 4.03
C VAL A 270 -21.22 25.99 3.47
N THR A 271 -20.76 27.18 3.11
CA THR A 271 -19.40 27.40 2.60
C THR A 271 -18.34 26.97 3.62
N ASN A 272 -18.41 27.45 4.87
CA ASN A 272 -17.43 27.09 5.90
C ASN A 272 -17.46 25.60 6.27
N THR A 273 -18.62 24.93 6.16
CA THR A 273 -18.74 23.50 6.42
C THR A 273 -18.04 22.68 5.33
N VAL A 274 -18.21 23.06 4.06
CA VAL A 274 -17.51 22.44 2.94
C VAL A 274 -16.00 22.66 3.04
N ASP A 275 -15.59 23.90 3.33
CA ASP A 275 -14.17 24.24 3.50
C ASP A 275 -13.55 23.48 4.68
N LEU A 276 -14.27 23.34 5.78
CA LEU A 276 -13.84 22.55 6.94
C LEU A 276 -13.66 21.07 6.58
N ALA A 277 -14.60 20.49 5.82
CA ALA A 277 -14.50 19.10 5.38
C ALA A 277 -13.27 18.90 4.47
N HIS A 278 -13.03 19.83 3.54
CA HIS A 278 -11.85 19.81 2.69
C HIS A 278 -10.54 19.95 3.49
N ALA A 279 -10.47 20.92 4.39
CA ALA A 279 -9.29 21.15 5.24
C ALA A 279 -8.99 19.95 6.14
N ARG A 280 -10.01 19.26 6.66
CA ARG A 280 -9.83 18.01 7.44
C ARG A 280 -9.23 16.88 6.63
N GLU A 281 -9.66 16.71 5.37
CA GLU A 281 -9.11 15.68 4.50
C GLU A 281 -7.66 15.99 4.10
N GLU A 282 -7.36 17.26 3.79
CA GLU A 282 -5.98 17.70 3.53
C GLU A 282 -5.09 17.53 4.77
N LEU A 283 -5.60 17.84 5.97
CA LEU A 283 -4.89 17.58 7.22
C LEU A 283 -4.60 16.08 7.41
N ALA A 284 -5.59 15.21 7.17
CA ALA A 284 -5.40 13.76 7.26
C ALA A 284 -4.34 13.26 6.27
N LYS A 285 -4.28 13.82 5.05
CA LYS A 285 -3.21 13.54 4.08
C LYS A 285 -1.85 14.03 4.58
N ALA A 286 -1.76 15.26 5.08
CA ALA A 286 -0.52 15.84 5.61
C ALA A 286 0.01 15.07 6.82
N GLN A 287 -0.85 14.64 7.74
CA GLN A 287 -0.49 13.79 8.88
C GLN A 287 0.07 12.44 8.42
N ARG A 288 -0.59 11.77 7.46
CA ARG A 288 -0.05 10.52 6.87
C ARG A 288 1.32 10.75 6.22
N ARG A 289 1.51 11.85 5.50
CA ARG A 289 2.83 12.20 4.91
C ARG A 289 3.89 12.43 5.97
N ARG A 290 3.54 13.11 7.07
CA ARG A 290 4.42 13.32 8.21
C ARG A 290 4.85 11.99 8.85
N ASP A 291 3.96 11.01 8.95
CA ASP A 291 4.30 9.68 9.49
C ASP A 291 5.23 8.89 8.55
N LEU A 292 5.19 9.16 7.25
CA LEU A 292 6.05 8.53 6.23
C LEU A 292 7.48 9.11 6.19
N VAL A 293 7.78 10.12 7.00
CA VAL A 293 9.15 10.63 7.22
C VAL A 293 10.03 9.57 7.89
N GLU A 294 9.42 8.68 8.68
CA GLU A 294 10.10 7.52 9.27
C GLU A 294 9.98 6.30 8.34
N LEU A 295 11.10 5.91 7.72
CA LEU A 295 11.15 4.72 6.89
C LEU A 295 11.32 3.48 7.79
N LYS A 296 10.31 2.61 7.82
CA LYS A 296 10.25 1.43 8.70
C LYS A 296 10.33 0.12 7.93
N ALA A 297 10.84 -0.93 8.57
CA ALA A 297 10.86 -2.27 8.00
C ALA A 297 9.44 -2.85 7.90
N ILE A 298 9.07 -3.40 6.74
CA ILE A 298 7.75 -3.99 6.50
C ILE A 298 7.61 -5.37 7.18
N ASP A 299 8.71 -6.11 7.27
CA ASP A 299 8.78 -7.46 7.83
C ASP A 299 10.12 -7.68 8.56
N ASP A 300 10.24 -8.79 9.30
CA ASP A 300 11.52 -9.23 9.87
C ASP A 300 12.48 -9.59 8.71
N ALA A 301 13.55 -8.82 8.56
CA ALA A 301 14.41 -8.88 7.38
C ALA A 301 15.89 -8.66 7.73
N VAL A 302 16.79 -9.05 6.83
CA VAL A 302 18.20 -8.66 6.87
C VAL A 302 18.44 -7.56 5.85
N VAL A 303 19.19 -6.53 6.24
CA VAL A 303 19.61 -5.45 5.36
C VAL A 303 20.66 -5.97 4.38
N LEU A 304 20.32 -6.01 3.09
CA LEU A 304 21.21 -6.46 2.03
C LEU A 304 22.14 -5.34 1.57
N GLU A 305 21.59 -4.18 1.26
CA GLU A 305 22.31 -3.02 0.74
C GLU A 305 21.72 -1.75 1.33
N VAL A 306 22.60 -0.79 1.65
CA VAL A 306 22.21 0.55 2.06
C VAL A 306 22.82 1.55 1.08
N ALA A 307 21.99 2.44 0.54
CA ALA A 307 22.47 3.43 -0.40
C ALA A 307 23.56 4.31 0.24
N ARG A 308 24.60 4.62 -0.54
CA ARG A 308 25.73 5.46 -0.11
C ARG A 308 25.32 6.93 -0.07
N VAL A 309 24.47 7.27 0.88
CA VAL A 309 23.99 8.62 1.14
C VAL A 309 24.49 9.11 2.49
N SER A 310 24.86 10.38 2.57
CA SER A 310 25.29 11.01 3.83
C SER A 310 24.10 11.64 4.55
N VAL A 311 24.21 11.80 5.87
CA VAL A 311 23.30 12.67 6.63
C VAL A 311 23.37 14.08 6.06
N GLY A 312 22.21 14.70 5.82
CA GLY A 312 22.07 16.01 5.17
C GLY A 312 21.98 15.96 3.64
N SER A 313 22.11 14.78 3.02
CA SER A 313 21.89 14.63 1.58
C SER A 313 20.40 14.69 1.21
N VAL A 314 20.11 15.17 0.01
CA VAL A 314 18.75 15.21 -0.56
C VAL A 314 18.49 13.91 -1.30
N LEU A 315 17.44 13.20 -0.91
CA LEU A 315 16.92 12.04 -1.63
C LEU A 315 15.77 12.47 -2.52
N THR A 316 15.72 11.97 -3.75
CA THR A 316 14.56 12.13 -4.64
C THR A 316 13.56 11.01 -4.43
N SER A 317 12.30 11.25 -4.82
CA SER A 317 11.29 10.20 -4.90
C SER A 317 11.79 9.01 -5.75
N ALA A 318 11.48 7.79 -5.31
CA ALA A 318 11.86 6.54 -5.96
C ALA A 318 13.36 6.19 -5.97
N GLN A 319 14.21 6.91 -5.23
CA GLN A 319 15.58 6.46 -4.99
C GLN A 319 15.60 5.38 -3.90
N THR A 320 16.06 4.18 -4.24
CA THR A 320 16.23 3.09 -3.28
C THR A 320 17.20 3.49 -2.17
N LEU A 321 16.75 3.44 -0.91
CA LEU A 321 17.58 3.75 0.26
C LEU A 321 18.07 2.47 0.94
N VAL A 322 17.18 1.52 1.17
CA VAL A 322 17.51 0.24 1.83
C VAL A 322 16.87 -0.90 1.08
N THR A 323 17.68 -1.92 0.77
CA THR A 323 17.20 -3.19 0.21
C THR A 323 17.20 -4.24 1.32
N LEU A 324 16.06 -4.86 1.56
CA LEU A 324 15.84 -5.84 2.62
C LEU A 324 15.51 -7.22 2.03
N VAL A 325 15.87 -8.28 2.75
CA VAL A 325 15.47 -9.65 2.43
C VAL A 325 14.77 -10.27 3.64
N SER A 326 13.53 -10.73 3.48
CA SER A 326 12.75 -11.33 4.56
C SER A 326 13.43 -12.59 5.12
N VAL A 327 13.53 -12.69 6.44
CA VAL A 327 14.13 -13.85 7.14
C VAL A 327 13.23 -15.09 7.03
N ARG A 328 11.91 -14.89 6.90
CA ARG A 328 10.91 -15.98 6.87
C ARG A 328 10.63 -16.51 5.46
N ALA A 329 11.29 -15.97 4.43
CA ALA A 329 11.07 -16.43 3.07
C ALA A 329 11.66 -17.83 2.87
N PRO A 330 10.96 -18.75 2.16
CA PRO A 330 11.55 -20.03 1.80
C PRO A 330 12.80 -19.78 0.95
N LEU A 331 13.90 -20.44 1.33
CA LEU A 331 15.18 -20.30 0.66
C LEU A 331 15.28 -21.36 -0.45
N GLU A 332 15.85 -20.95 -1.58
CA GLU A 332 16.25 -21.82 -2.69
C GLU A 332 17.76 -21.72 -2.87
N VAL A 333 18.33 -22.72 -3.51
CA VAL A 333 19.71 -22.66 -3.98
C VAL A 333 19.68 -22.38 -5.47
N GLU A 334 20.37 -21.32 -5.88
CA GLU A 334 20.70 -21.10 -7.29
C GLU A 334 22.07 -21.72 -7.54
N ALA A 335 22.10 -22.81 -8.30
CA ALA A 335 23.32 -23.52 -8.69
C ALA A 335 23.62 -23.28 -10.17
N ASP A 336 24.87 -22.94 -10.46
CA ASP A 336 25.40 -22.75 -11.81
C ASP A 336 25.95 -24.11 -12.32
N ILE A 337 25.30 -24.67 -13.34
CA ILE A 337 25.60 -25.97 -13.94
C ILE A 337 26.38 -25.75 -15.24
N ALA A 338 27.45 -26.51 -15.45
CA ALA A 338 28.21 -26.43 -16.69
C ALA A 338 27.37 -26.85 -17.91
N ALA A 339 27.56 -26.19 -19.04
CA ALA A 339 26.81 -26.50 -20.27
C ALA A 339 26.98 -27.96 -20.75
N ALA A 340 28.12 -28.60 -20.43
CA ALA A 340 28.35 -30.01 -20.74
C ALA A 340 27.42 -30.96 -19.98
N ASP A 341 27.01 -30.57 -18.77
CA ASP A 341 26.27 -31.45 -17.85
C ASP A 341 24.75 -31.20 -17.91
N GLN A 342 24.31 -30.07 -18.48
CA GLN A 342 22.89 -29.68 -18.57
C GLN A 342 22.01 -30.77 -19.24
N GLY A 343 22.54 -31.51 -20.21
CA GLY A 343 21.79 -32.54 -20.93
C GLY A 343 21.36 -33.74 -20.06
N PHE A 344 21.99 -33.94 -18.90
CA PHE A 344 21.71 -35.06 -18.01
C PHE A 344 20.72 -34.72 -16.89
N LEU A 345 20.51 -33.43 -16.61
CA LEU A 345 19.68 -32.98 -15.51
C LEU A 345 18.20 -32.91 -15.89
N LYS A 346 17.34 -33.28 -14.95
CA LYS A 346 15.88 -33.19 -15.06
C LYS A 346 15.29 -32.47 -13.86
N VAL A 347 14.16 -31.81 -14.12
CA VAL A 347 13.32 -31.28 -13.04
C VAL A 347 12.81 -32.46 -12.20
N GLY A 348 13.06 -32.42 -10.89
CA GLY A 348 12.75 -33.49 -9.94
C GLY A 348 13.96 -34.28 -9.44
N ASP A 349 15.16 -34.06 -9.99
CA ASP A 349 16.37 -34.75 -9.53
C ASP A 349 16.73 -34.37 -8.09
N ARG A 350 17.24 -35.33 -7.33
CA ARG A 350 17.63 -35.13 -5.93
C ARG A 350 19.02 -34.51 -5.88
N ALA A 351 19.20 -33.52 -5.01
CA ALA A 351 20.47 -32.83 -4.83
C ALA A 351 20.93 -32.91 -3.36
N GLU A 352 22.22 -33.18 -3.17
CA GLU A 352 22.90 -33.04 -1.88
C GLU A 352 23.65 -31.71 -1.85
N LEU A 353 23.27 -30.85 -0.91
CA LEU A 353 23.78 -29.50 -0.75
C LEU A 353 24.85 -29.47 0.34
N LYS A 354 26.09 -29.19 -0.05
CA LYS A 354 27.26 -29.09 0.82
C LYS A 354 27.60 -27.62 1.03
N LEU A 355 27.42 -27.11 2.25
CA LEU A 355 27.73 -25.72 2.59
C LEU A 355 29.25 -25.50 2.60
N ASP A 356 29.79 -24.54 1.86
CA ASP A 356 31.24 -24.34 1.78
C ASP A 356 31.86 -23.92 3.12
N ALA A 357 31.08 -23.18 3.91
CA ALA A 357 31.48 -22.72 5.24
C ALA A 357 31.63 -23.85 6.27
N TYR A 358 31.08 -25.04 6.00
CA TYR A 358 31.04 -26.17 6.95
C TYR A 358 31.45 -27.48 6.29
N ARG A 359 32.42 -28.18 6.89
CA ARG A 359 32.91 -29.44 6.34
C ARG A 359 31.83 -30.53 6.38
N TYR A 360 31.32 -30.92 5.21
CA TYR A 360 30.20 -31.86 5.05
C TYR A 360 30.41 -33.23 5.75
N VAL A 361 31.65 -33.70 5.89
CA VAL A 361 31.97 -34.96 6.60
C VAL A 361 31.58 -34.90 8.07
N GLU A 362 31.70 -33.72 8.70
CA GLU A 362 31.44 -33.54 10.13
C GLU A 362 30.02 -33.07 10.40
N TYR A 363 29.52 -32.16 9.55
CA TYR A 363 28.27 -31.43 9.73
C TYR A 363 27.11 -31.96 8.86
N GLY A 364 27.37 -32.90 7.94
CA GLY A 364 26.36 -33.47 7.04
C GLY A 364 26.06 -32.60 5.82
N THR A 365 25.06 -33.02 5.05
CA THR A 365 24.57 -32.34 3.84
C THR A 365 23.09 -32.00 3.99
N ALA A 366 22.65 -30.90 3.36
CA ALA A 366 21.23 -30.59 3.23
C ALA A 366 20.67 -31.29 1.99
N LYS A 367 19.42 -31.72 2.04
CA LYS A 367 18.77 -32.42 0.91
C LYS A 367 17.84 -31.46 0.19
N GLY A 368 17.90 -31.47 -1.13
CA GLY A 368 17.03 -30.66 -1.98
C GLY A 368 16.60 -31.37 -3.25
N VAL A 369 15.71 -30.72 -4.00
CA VAL A 369 15.19 -31.22 -5.28
C VAL A 369 15.27 -30.11 -6.33
N VAL A 370 15.70 -30.46 -7.54
CA VAL A 370 15.77 -29.53 -8.67
C VAL A 370 14.35 -29.16 -9.10
N ARG A 371 13.98 -27.89 -8.94
CA ARG A 371 12.65 -27.38 -9.28
C ARG A 371 12.58 -26.84 -10.69
N THR A 372 13.58 -26.08 -11.11
CA THR A 372 13.66 -25.48 -12.45
C THR A 372 15.10 -25.41 -12.93
N ILE A 373 15.27 -25.50 -14.24
CA ILE A 373 16.53 -25.31 -14.95
C ILE A 373 16.28 -24.19 -15.96
N SER A 374 17.18 -23.20 -16.06
CA SER A 374 17.02 -22.11 -17.01
C SER A 374 16.99 -22.64 -18.44
N GLY A 375 16.07 -22.11 -19.25
CA GLY A 375 15.98 -22.45 -20.68
C GLY A 375 17.05 -21.79 -21.54
N ASP A 376 17.84 -20.88 -20.97
CA ASP A 376 18.93 -20.17 -21.63
C ASP A 376 20.24 -20.29 -20.83
N SER A 377 21.36 -20.19 -21.55
CA SER A 377 22.72 -20.24 -21.01
C SER A 377 23.20 -18.83 -20.64
N PHE A 378 23.74 -18.69 -19.45
CA PHE A 378 24.36 -17.45 -18.96
C PHE A 378 25.89 -17.55 -19.10
N SER A 379 26.55 -16.40 -19.30
CA SER A 379 28.01 -16.30 -19.26
C SER A 379 28.44 -15.44 -18.09
N VAL A 380 29.54 -15.82 -17.44
CA VAL A 380 30.14 -14.99 -16.38
C VAL A 380 30.77 -13.81 -17.11
N THR A 381 30.13 -12.65 -17.02
CA THR A 381 30.70 -11.40 -17.54
C THR A 381 31.68 -10.88 -16.49
N ASP A 382 32.89 -11.43 -16.49
CA ASP A 382 34.01 -10.89 -15.72
C ASP A 382 34.65 -9.76 -16.55
N PRO A 383 34.77 -8.51 -16.04
CA PRO A 383 35.34 -7.40 -16.79
C PRO A 383 36.77 -7.62 -17.33
N LYS A 384 37.46 -8.72 -16.95
CA LYS A 384 38.77 -9.11 -17.46
C LYS A 384 38.80 -10.30 -18.44
N ALA A 385 37.69 -11.03 -18.64
CA ALA A 385 37.68 -12.21 -19.51
C ALA A 385 36.57 -12.10 -20.56
N MET A 386 36.95 -12.00 -21.84
CA MET A 386 35.99 -11.68 -22.92
C MET A 386 34.98 -12.80 -23.24
N ILE A 387 35.17 -14.05 -22.82
CA ILE A 387 34.15 -15.11 -22.91
C ILE A 387 34.36 -16.10 -21.75
N GLY A 388 33.55 -16.01 -20.70
CA GLY A 388 33.51 -17.03 -19.65
C GLY A 388 32.80 -18.32 -20.13
N PRO A 389 33.04 -19.48 -19.48
CA PRO A 389 32.31 -20.70 -19.78
C PRO A 389 30.80 -20.50 -19.59
N ARG A 390 30.01 -21.08 -20.50
CA ARG A 390 28.55 -21.05 -20.44
C ARG A 390 28.04 -21.95 -19.32
N PHE A 391 27.09 -21.44 -18.55
CA PHE A 391 26.43 -22.19 -17.48
C PHE A 391 24.91 -22.00 -17.53
N TYR A 392 24.18 -22.97 -16.99
CA TYR A 392 22.73 -22.92 -16.79
C TYR A 392 22.43 -22.76 -15.32
N LYS A 393 21.35 -22.05 -14.98
CA LYS A 393 20.94 -21.85 -13.59
C LYS A 393 19.88 -22.88 -13.22
N ALA A 394 20.18 -23.75 -12.26
CA ALA A 394 19.16 -24.56 -11.61
C ALA A 394 18.74 -23.94 -10.28
N ARG A 395 17.43 -23.95 -10.02
CA ARG A 395 16.88 -23.65 -8.70
C ARG A 395 16.54 -24.95 -7.99
N ILE A 396 17.12 -25.12 -6.81
CA ILE A 396 16.96 -26.31 -5.97
C ILE A 396 16.25 -25.90 -4.69
N THR A 397 15.13 -26.53 -4.36
CA THR A 397 14.44 -26.29 -3.08
C THR A 397 15.14 -27.05 -1.96
N VAL A 398 15.24 -26.45 -0.78
CA VAL A 398 15.82 -27.12 0.41
C VAL A 398 14.69 -27.81 1.18
N ASP A 399 14.59 -29.13 1.06
CA ASP A 399 13.50 -29.91 1.68
C ASP A 399 13.80 -30.26 3.14
N SER A 400 15.06 -30.54 3.46
CA SER A 400 15.47 -30.82 4.84
C SER A 400 16.92 -30.43 5.10
N LEU A 401 17.12 -29.72 6.20
CA LEU A 401 18.42 -29.41 6.77
C LEU A 401 18.84 -30.58 7.67
N ALA A 402 19.32 -31.68 7.06
CA ALA A 402 19.80 -32.86 7.78
C ALA A 402 21.22 -32.65 8.37
N LEU A 403 21.46 -31.47 8.91
CA LEU A 403 22.76 -31.03 9.39
C LEU A 403 22.96 -31.47 10.83
N ARG A 404 24.15 -32.00 11.14
CA ARG A 404 24.50 -32.58 12.43
C ARG A 404 25.48 -31.67 13.15
N ARG A 405 25.35 -31.57 14.49
CA ARG A 405 26.28 -30.81 15.35
C ARG A 405 26.44 -29.33 14.95
N MET A 406 25.38 -28.69 14.49
CA MET A 406 25.40 -27.26 14.23
C MET A 406 25.35 -26.44 15.52
N PRO A 407 25.93 -25.22 15.53
CA PRO A 407 25.73 -24.27 16.61
C PRO A 407 24.22 -24.00 16.83
N PRO A 408 23.78 -23.77 18.07
CA PRO A 408 22.36 -23.54 18.39
C PRO A 408 21.74 -22.33 17.67
N ASP A 409 22.55 -21.36 17.22
CA ASP A 409 22.10 -20.14 16.52
C ASP A 409 22.27 -20.20 14.99
N PHE A 410 22.51 -21.39 14.40
CA PHE A 410 22.71 -21.50 12.97
C PHE A 410 21.43 -21.19 12.19
N GLN A 411 21.49 -20.20 11.29
CA GLN A 411 20.44 -19.89 10.32
C GLN A 411 21.04 -19.84 8.92
N LEU A 412 20.28 -20.34 7.95
CA LEU A 412 20.66 -20.25 6.54
C LEU A 412 20.43 -18.82 6.07
N VAL A 413 21.48 -18.12 5.61
CA VAL A 413 21.40 -16.71 5.19
C VAL A 413 21.51 -16.62 3.67
N PRO A 414 20.71 -15.76 3.00
CA PRO A 414 20.90 -15.45 1.58
C PRO A 414 22.34 -15.00 1.30
N GLY A 415 22.95 -15.53 0.24
CA GLY A 415 24.33 -15.26 -0.15
C GLY A 415 25.36 -16.29 0.33
N MET A 416 25.00 -17.24 1.19
CA MET A 416 25.89 -18.36 1.52
C MET A 416 26.22 -19.18 0.27
N THR A 417 27.50 -19.47 0.04
CA THR A 417 27.95 -20.35 -1.05
C THR A 417 27.92 -21.81 -0.63
N LEU A 418 27.61 -22.67 -1.60
CA LEU A 418 27.54 -24.10 -1.38
C LEU A 418 27.79 -24.84 -2.71
N THR A 419 28.21 -26.08 -2.60
CA THR A 419 28.28 -27.01 -3.73
C THR A 419 27.07 -27.94 -3.71
N ALA A 420 26.35 -28.03 -4.82
CA ALA A 420 25.23 -28.92 -5.01
C ALA A 420 25.66 -30.13 -5.85
N ASP A 421 25.65 -31.32 -5.26
CA ASP A 421 25.80 -32.58 -5.96
C ASP A 421 24.41 -33.06 -6.42
N ILE A 422 24.12 -32.94 -7.71
CA ILE A 422 22.83 -33.31 -8.29
C ILE A 422 22.91 -34.75 -8.80
N ILE A 423 22.06 -35.64 -8.29
CA ILE A 423 22.03 -37.06 -8.67
C ILE A 423 21.19 -37.20 -9.95
N VAL A 424 21.87 -37.37 -11.09
CA VAL A 424 21.27 -37.41 -12.43
C VAL A 424 20.96 -38.83 -12.92
N GLY A 425 21.43 -39.84 -12.20
CA GLY A 425 21.19 -41.24 -12.55
C GLY A 425 21.87 -42.22 -11.61
N SER A 426 21.70 -43.51 -11.90
CA SER A 426 22.44 -44.58 -11.23
C SER A 426 23.07 -45.48 -12.29
N ARG A 427 24.39 -45.66 -12.24
CA ARG A 427 25.12 -46.57 -13.13
C ARG A 427 25.60 -47.79 -12.36
N THR A 428 25.78 -48.91 -13.04
CA THR A 428 26.40 -50.09 -12.43
C THR A 428 27.91 -49.93 -12.37
N LEU A 429 28.57 -50.54 -11.40
CA LEU A 429 30.03 -50.49 -11.30
C LEU A 429 30.69 -51.07 -12.56
N ILE A 430 30.09 -52.12 -13.16
CA ILE A 430 30.59 -52.72 -14.40
C ILE A 430 30.51 -51.76 -15.59
N SER A 431 29.45 -50.96 -15.71
CA SER A 431 29.30 -49.99 -16.80
C SER A 431 30.31 -48.85 -16.70
N TYR A 432 30.59 -48.34 -15.49
CA TYR A 432 31.62 -47.30 -15.31
C TYR A 432 33.02 -47.76 -15.75
N VAL A 433 33.40 -49.00 -15.42
CA VAL A 433 34.70 -49.56 -15.82
C VAL A 433 34.75 -49.85 -17.32
N LEU A 434 33.67 -50.41 -17.89
CA LEU A 434 33.60 -50.69 -19.32
C LEU A 434 33.62 -49.41 -20.17
N ASP A 435 32.85 -48.39 -19.78
CA ASP A 435 32.80 -47.10 -20.48
C ASP A 435 34.20 -46.50 -20.59
N ARG A 436 34.98 -46.51 -19.49
CA ARG A 436 36.34 -45.97 -19.50
C ARG A 436 37.32 -46.79 -20.33
N ILE A 437 37.11 -48.09 -20.48
CA ILE A 437 37.90 -48.93 -21.40
C ILE A 437 37.51 -48.64 -22.85
N TRP A 438 36.21 -48.53 -23.13
CA TRP A 438 35.69 -48.23 -24.46
C TRP A 438 36.01 -46.82 -24.94
N GLU A 439 35.99 -45.83 -24.05
CA GLU A 439 36.31 -44.43 -24.36
C GLU A 439 37.78 -44.29 -24.77
N ASN A 440 38.70 -44.91 -24.02
CA ASN A 440 40.13 -44.94 -24.36
C ASN A 440 40.41 -45.73 -25.67
N VAL A 441 39.65 -46.79 -25.95
CA VAL A 441 39.78 -47.54 -27.22
C VAL A 441 39.18 -46.76 -28.39
N ALA A 442 38.04 -46.08 -28.20
CA ALA A 442 37.37 -45.28 -29.22
C ALA A 442 38.13 -43.99 -29.56
N GLU A 443 38.75 -43.33 -28.57
CA GLU A 443 39.66 -42.20 -28.80
C GLU A 443 40.98 -42.65 -29.44
N GLY A 444 41.50 -43.83 -29.08
CA GLY A 444 42.68 -44.41 -29.72
C GLY A 444 42.48 -44.83 -31.18
N MET A 445 41.23 -45.00 -31.64
CA MET A 445 40.90 -45.32 -33.04
C MET A 445 40.36 -44.12 -33.83
N ARG A 446 40.46 -42.90 -33.30
CA ARG A 446 40.20 -41.65 -34.03
C ARG A 446 41.52 -40.92 -34.26
N GLU A 447 41.93 -40.82 -35.52
CA GLU A 447 42.89 -39.79 -35.93
C GLU A 447 42.20 -38.41 -35.95
N PRO A 448 42.94 -37.31 -35.71
CA PRO A 448 42.39 -35.95 -35.59
C PRO A 448 41.67 -35.45 -36.84
#